data_AF-A0A401RMJ6-F1
#
_entry.id   AF-A0A401RMJ6-F1
#
_cell.length_a   1.000
_cell.length_b   1.000
_cell.length_c   1.000
_cell.angle_alpha   90.00
_cell.angle_beta   90.00
_cell.angle_gamma   90.00
#
_symmetry.space_group_name_H-M   'P 1'
#
loop_
_entity.id
_entity.type
_entity.pdbx_description
1 polymer ?
#
loop_
_entity_poly.entity_id
_entity_poly.type
_entity_poly.pdbx_seq_one_letter_code
_entity_poly.pdbx_strand_id
1 'polypeptide(L)'
;MRTTQTLFVLHLLSLGACGPYYYRPQAGRSGEEYRYHVRGDQGVVFPYQANKGRYQFTYYQAVQACKEQDAKLATFQQLFEEWQKGLDWCNAGWLEDGTVHYPVAVPREPCGGKNLPPGIRSYGARDKQRDRFDAFCFTSTIKGSVYFRRESAMFDYVGGTSACRRDGATVAKVGQVYSAWRFSGLNHCEPGWLADGSVRYPIVSPRSRCGGPQPGVRSLGFPRLSHRAYGVYCYKPR
;
A
#
# COMPACT_ATOMS: atom_id res chain seq x y z
N MET A 1 -44.44 -57.06 16.05
CA MET A 1 -43.51 -55.99 16.48
C MET A 1 -42.59 -55.70 15.30
N ARG A 2 -42.79 -54.56 14.64
CA ARG A 2 -42.04 -54.12 13.46
C ARG A 2 -40.93 -53.17 13.93
N THR A 3 -39.68 -53.46 13.61
CA THR A 3 -38.55 -52.55 13.86
C THR A 3 -38.22 -51.83 12.57
N THR A 4 -38.54 -50.54 12.53
CA THR A 4 -38.23 -49.63 11.42
C THR A 4 -36.78 -49.17 11.57
N GLN A 5 -35.92 -49.45 10.59
CA GLN A 5 -34.60 -48.82 10.47
C GLN A 5 -34.78 -47.54 9.65
N THR A 6 -34.53 -46.38 10.26
CA THR A 6 -34.52 -45.10 9.58
C THR A 6 -33.07 -44.67 9.35
N LEU A 7 -32.68 -44.54 8.08
CA LEU A 7 -31.46 -43.87 7.63
C LEU A 7 -31.48 -42.41 8.11
N PHE A 8 -30.38 -41.93 8.71
CA PHE A 8 -30.05 -40.51 8.75
C PHE A 8 -28.66 -40.32 8.13
N VAL A 9 -28.66 -39.79 6.91
CA VAL A 9 -27.50 -39.20 6.25
C VAL A 9 -27.33 -37.80 6.84
N LEU A 10 -26.18 -37.50 7.44
CA LEU A 10 -25.84 -36.16 7.91
C LEU A 10 -24.58 -35.65 7.19
N HIS A 11 -24.78 -34.47 6.61
CA HIS A 11 -23.93 -33.74 5.68
C HIS A 11 -22.52 -33.40 6.20
N LEU A 12 -21.56 -33.50 5.27
CA LEU A 12 -20.42 -32.60 5.01
C LEU A 12 -20.18 -31.51 6.08
N LEU A 13 -19.20 -31.74 6.96
CA LEU A 13 -18.58 -30.68 7.75
C LEU A 13 -17.69 -29.81 6.84
N SER A 14 -18.11 -28.57 6.70
CA SER A 14 -17.36 -27.46 6.09
C SER A 14 -15.97 -27.31 6.71
N LEU A 15 -14.98 -27.12 5.84
CA LEU A 15 -13.63 -26.65 6.16
C LEU A 15 -13.70 -25.32 6.92
N GLY A 16 -13.40 -25.37 8.22
CA GLY A 16 -13.33 -24.20 9.09
C GLY A 16 -12.25 -23.22 8.62
N ALA A 17 -12.65 -21.96 8.47
CA ALA A 17 -11.80 -20.83 8.15
C ALA A 17 -10.63 -20.70 9.12
N CYS A 18 -9.42 -20.45 8.60
CA CYS A 18 -8.29 -19.96 9.40
C CYS A 18 -8.64 -18.56 9.94
N GLY A 19 -9.12 -18.50 11.18
CA GLY A 19 -9.29 -17.27 11.94
C GLY A 19 -7.95 -16.68 12.39
N PRO A 20 -7.94 -15.44 12.90
CA PRO A 20 -6.73 -14.73 13.30
C PRO A 20 -5.98 -15.49 14.40
N TYR A 21 -4.65 -15.50 14.31
CA TYR A 21 -3.77 -16.03 15.35
C TYR A 21 -3.94 -15.21 16.64
N TYR A 22 -4.77 -15.70 17.56
CA TYR A 22 -4.80 -15.21 18.93
C TYR A 22 -3.61 -15.83 19.67
N TYR A 23 -2.66 -15.00 20.08
CA TYR A 23 -1.67 -15.41 21.08
C TYR A 23 -2.44 -15.70 22.38
N ARG A 24 -2.45 -16.96 22.82
CA ARG A 24 -3.15 -17.38 24.04
C ARG A 24 -2.28 -17.01 25.25
N PRO A 25 -2.66 -16.04 26.10
CA PRO A 25 -1.93 -15.78 27.33
C PRO A 25 -2.13 -16.97 28.28
N GLN A 26 -1.08 -17.38 28.99
CA GLN A 26 -1.24 -18.29 30.12
C GLN A 26 -2.15 -17.64 31.17
N ALA A 27 -3.07 -18.44 31.72
CA ALA A 27 -4.13 -17.99 32.61
C ALA A 27 -3.58 -17.33 33.88
N GLY A 28 -3.61 -15.99 33.92
CA GLY A 28 -3.63 -15.20 35.15
C GLY A 28 -5.08 -14.94 35.56
N ARG A 29 -5.34 -14.99 36.87
CA ARG A 29 -6.68 -14.86 37.50
C ARG A 29 -7.41 -13.55 37.12
N SER A 30 -8.74 -13.62 37.26
CA SER A 30 -9.80 -12.62 37.06
C SER A 30 -10.15 -12.27 35.61
N GLY A 31 -11.40 -12.61 35.24
CA GLY A 31 -12.00 -12.43 33.93
C GLY A 31 -12.39 -10.99 33.63
N GLU A 32 -11.42 -10.14 33.37
CA GLU A 32 -11.63 -8.92 32.59
C GLU A 32 -11.34 -9.24 31.12
N GLU A 33 -12.38 -9.19 30.30
CA GLU A 33 -12.24 -9.17 28.83
C GLU A 33 -11.55 -7.85 28.46
N TYR A 34 -10.22 -7.86 28.38
CA TYR A 34 -9.47 -6.73 27.86
C TYR A 34 -9.74 -6.63 26.36
N ARG A 35 -10.85 -5.95 26.00
CA ARG A 35 -11.08 -5.41 24.65
C ARG A 35 -10.03 -4.35 24.39
N TYR A 36 -8.85 -4.77 23.94
CA TYR A 36 -7.94 -3.88 23.25
C TYR A 36 -8.70 -3.34 22.03
N HIS A 37 -9.26 -2.14 22.18
CA HIS A 37 -9.62 -1.32 21.04
C HIS A 37 -8.29 -0.91 20.42
N VAL A 38 -7.71 -1.78 19.59
CA VAL A 38 -6.72 -1.36 18.62
C VAL A 38 -7.48 -0.44 17.68
N ARG A 39 -7.55 0.86 18.03
CA ARG A 39 -7.82 1.91 17.05
C ARG A 39 -6.62 1.91 16.12
N GLY A 40 -6.55 0.92 15.25
CA GLY A 40 -5.68 0.98 14.09
C GLY A 40 -6.13 2.22 13.33
N ASP A 41 -5.23 3.19 13.18
CA ASP A 41 -5.46 4.32 12.31
C ASP A 41 -6.02 3.77 10.98
N GLN A 42 -7.22 4.21 10.57
CA GLN A 42 -7.74 3.81 9.26
C GLN A 42 -6.82 4.41 8.19
N GLY A 43 -6.15 3.55 7.43
CA GLY A 43 -5.18 3.97 6.44
C GLY A 43 -4.86 2.89 5.41
N VAL A 44 -3.85 3.16 4.59
CA VAL A 44 -3.40 2.30 3.51
C VAL A 44 -1.88 2.22 3.50
N VAL A 45 -1.36 1.01 3.33
CA VAL A 45 0.06 0.76 3.13
C VAL A 45 0.38 0.83 1.64
N PHE A 46 1.49 1.49 1.31
CA PHE A 46 2.00 1.53 -0.05
C PHE A 46 3.52 1.33 -0.11
N PRO A 47 4.03 0.65 -1.15
CA PRO A 47 5.46 0.55 -1.39
C PRO A 47 6.01 1.88 -1.89
N TYR A 48 7.19 2.25 -1.40
CA TYR A 48 7.89 3.47 -1.79
C TYR A 48 9.35 3.19 -2.13
N GLN A 49 9.80 3.75 -3.26
CA GLN A 49 11.14 3.56 -3.82
C GLN A 49 11.77 4.91 -4.15
N ALA A 50 13.09 4.98 -4.07
CA ALA A 50 13.83 6.18 -4.45
C ALA A 50 13.81 6.40 -5.97
N ASN A 51 14.03 7.64 -6.39
CA ASN A 51 14.27 7.98 -7.80
C ASN A 51 15.52 7.32 -8.40
N LYS A 52 16.48 6.92 -7.54
CA LYS A 52 17.70 6.18 -7.90
C LYS A 52 17.47 4.67 -8.04
N GLY A 53 16.23 4.21 -7.96
CA GLY A 53 15.87 2.80 -8.09
C GLY A 53 15.71 2.09 -6.75
N ARG A 54 15.82 0.76 -6.80
CA ARG A 54 15.56 -0.15 -5.68
C ARG A 54 16.67 -0.11 -4.63
N TYR A 55 16.29 -0.30 -3.38
CA TYR A 55 17.18 -0.56 -2.24
C TYR A 55 18.17 0.57 -1.98
N GLN A 56 17.61 1.78 -1.86
CA GLN A 56 18.39 3.01 -1.74
C GLN A 56 18.22 3.72 -0.40
N PHE A 57 17.39 3.21 0.52
CA PHE A 57 17.17 3.84 1.82
C PHE A 57 17.81 3.04 2.94
N THR A 58 18.61 3.70 3.77
CA THR A 58 18.81 3.25 5.15
C THR A 58 17.49 3.39 5.93
N TYR A 59 17.39 2.81 7.13
CA TYR A 59 16.16 2.92 7.93
C TYR A 59 15.78 4.38 8.18
N TYR A 60 16.74 5.22 8.59
CA TYR A 60 16.47 6.64 8.85
C TYR A 60 16.07 7.41 7.59
N GLN A 61 16.64 7.04 6.43
CA GLN A 61 16.22 7.61 5.16
C GLN A 61 14.81 7.17 4.78
N ALA A 62 14.43 5.91 5.07
CA ALA A 62 13.09 5.40 4.84
C ALA A 62 12.04 6.10 5.71
N VAL A 63 12.36 6.38 6.98
CA VAL A 63 11.53 7.21 7.88
C VAL A 63 11.27 8.60 7.26
N GLN A 64 12.32 9.30 6.83
CA GLN A 64 12.17 10.63 6.23
C GLN A 64 11.43 10.57 4.90
N ALA A 65 11.73 9.58 4.05
CA ALA A 65 11.08 9.37 2.77
C ALA A 65 9.57 9.21 2.92
N CYS A 66 9.08 8.39 3.85
CA CYS A 66 7.64 8.28 4.09
C CYS A 66 7.05 9.60 4.62
N LYS A 67 7.74 10.29 5.53
CA LYS A 67 7.30 11.58 6.07
C LYS A 67 7.13 12.64 4.99
N GLU A 68 8.08 12.73 4.07
CA GLU A 68 8.02 13.64 2.92
C GLU A 68 6.81 13.36 2.03
N GLN A 69 6.35 12.10 1.99
CA GLN A 69 5.18 11.67 1.23
C GLN A 69 3.84 11.70 2.00
N ASP A 70 3.75 12.42 3.12
CA ASP A 70 2.54 12.50 3.96
C ASP A 70 2.17 11.15 4.60
N ALA A 71 3.19 10.40 5.02
CA ALA A 71 3.07 9.06 5.57
C ALA A 71 4.08 8.81 6.71
N LYS A 72 3.94 7.67 7.40
CA LYS A 72 4.95 7.10 8.31
C LYS A 72 5.38 5.73 7.78
N LEU A 73 6.43 5.12 8.35
CA LEU A 73 6.67 3.70 8.08
C LEU A 73 5.49 2.87 8.58
N ALA A 74 5.12 1.83 7.84
CA ALA A 74 4.06 0.93 8.21
C ALA A 74 4.52 0.01 9.36
N THR A 75 3.58 -0.36 10.23
CA THR A 75 3.79 -1.48 11.16
C THR A 75 3.66 -2.80 10.42
N PHE A 76 4.17 -3.88 11.01
CA PHE A 76 3.95 -5.23 10.46
C PHE A 76 2.46 -5.56 10.35
N GLN A 77 1.66 -5.21 11.37
CA GLN A 77 0.22 -5.44 11.34
C GLN A 77 -0.47 -4.72 10.17
N GLN A 78 -0.11 -3.46 9.92
CA GLN A 78 -0.66 -2.71 8.79
C GLN A 78 -0.25 -3.32 7.45
N LEU A 79 1.01 -3.77 7.31
CA LEU A 79 1.47 -4.47 6.10
C LEU A 79 0.71 -5.80 5.91
N PHE A 80 0.50 -6.55 6.99
CA PHE A 80 -0.25 -7.80 6.98
C PHE A 80 -1.69 -7.60 6.53
N GLU A 81 -2.39 -6.62 7.09
CA GLU A 81 -3.76 -6.29 6.69
C GLU A 81 -3.85 -5.86 5.21
N GLU A 82 -2.85 -5.14 4.70
CA GLU A 82 -2.83 -4.73 3.28
C GLU A 82 -2.49 -5.90 2.34
N TRP A 83 -1.60 -6.81 2.76
CA TRP A 83 -1.35 -8.07 2.05
C TRP A 83 -2.60 -8.94 1.98
N GLN A 84 -3.37 -9.05 3.07
CA GLN A 84 -4.66 -9.76 3.06
C GLN A 84 -5.66 -9.16 2.07
N LYS A 85 -5.55 -7.85 1.78
CA LYS A 85 -6.34 -7.16 0.75
C LYS A 85 -5.76 -7.29 -0.66
N GLY A 86 -4.68 -8.05 -0.84
CA GLY A 86 -4.09 -8.37 -2.14
C GLY A 86 -2.83 -7.57 -2.49
N LEU A 87 -2.20 -6.86 -1.54
CA LEU A 87 -0.90 -6.23 -1.80
C LEU A 87 0.15 -7.31 -2.11
N ASP A 88 0.71 -7.22 -3.31
CA ASP A 88 1.79 -8.07 -3.80
C ASP A 88 2.96 -7.18 -4.24
N TRP A 89 4.11 -7.32 -3.57
CA TRP A 89 5.28 -6.49 -3.83
C TRP A 89 6.58 -7.26 -3.54
N CYS A 90 7.36 -7.53 -4.59
CA CYS A 90 8.53 -8.40 -4.56
C CYS A 90 9.86 -7.70 -4.20
N ASN A 91 9.78 -6.55 -3.52
CA ASN A 91 10.95 -5.80 -3.11
C ASN A 91 10.91 -5.62 -1.59
N ALA A 92 12.02 -5.96 -0.93
CA ALA A 92 12.20 -5.82 0.51
C ALA A 92 12.18 -4.34 0.93
N GLY A 93 11.42 -4.03 1.97
CA GLY A 93 11.27 -2.67 2.49
C GLY A 93 11.27 -2.61 4.01
N TRP A 94 11.76 -1.49 4.53
CA TRP A 94 11.75 -1.18 5.96
C TRP A 94 10.33 -1.03 6.51
N LEU A 95 10.14 -1.48 7.75
CA LEU A 95 8.96 -1.24 8.61
C LEU A 95 9.33 -0.38 9.82
N GLU A 96 8.31 0.11 10.54
CA GLU A 96 8.45 1.05 11.66
C GLU A 96 9.42 0.56 12.76
N ASP A 97 9.40 -0.73 13.09
CA ASP A 97 10.27 -1.33 14.11
C ASP A 97 11.74 -1.50 13.66
N GLY A 98 12.02 -1.30 12.37
CA GLY A 98 13.33 -1.51 11.77
C GLY A 98 13.58 -2.94 11.30
N THR A 99 12.53 -3.73 11.17
CA THR A 99 12.58 -4.99 10.42
C THR A 99 12.39 -4.74 8.93
N VAL A 100 12.71 -5.75 8.13
CA VAL A 100 12.62 -5.70 6.67
C VAL A 100 11.79 -6.86 6.15
N HIS A 101 10.78 -6.55 5.35
CA HIS A 101 9.78 -7.51 4.89
C HIS A 101 9.43 -7.31 3.42
N TYR A 102 8.75 -8.28 2.80
CA TYR A 102 8.04 -8.06 1.53
C TYR A 102 6.82 -9.00 1.39
N PRO A 103 5.65 -8.48 0.99
CA PRO A 103 4.43 -9.28 0.84
C PRO A 103 4.35 -9.97 -0.53
N VAL A 104 4.09 -11.27 -0.55
CA VAL A 104 3.85 -12.06 -1.77
C VAL A 104 2.45 -12.65 -1.71
N ALA A 105 1.53 -12.14 -2.52
CA ALA A 105 0.19 -12.72 -2.68
C ALA A 105 0.18 -13.83 -3.74
N VAL A 106 1.00 -13.69 -4.80
CA VAL A 106 1.12 -14.68 -5.88
C VAL A 106 2.55 -15.25 -5.92
N PRO A 107 2.75 -16.51 -5.49
CA PRO A 107 4.07 -17.17 -5.51
C PRO A 107 4.69 -17.20 -6.91
N ARG A 108 5.99 -16.91 -7.00
CA ARG A 108 6.75 -16.87 -8.26
C ARG A 108 8.25 -16.89 -8.01
N GLU A 109 9.01 -17.43 -8.96
CA GLU A 109 10.47 -17.65 -8.83
C GLU A 109 11.25 -16.43 -8.32
N PRO A 110 11.11 -15.23 -8.91
CA PRO A 110 11.90 -14.07 -8.48
C PRO A 110 11.58 -13.58 -7.06
N CYS A 111 10.53 -14.11 -6.42
CA CYS A 111 9.97 -13.63 -5.17
C CYS A 111 10.00 -14.68 -4.05
N GLY A 112 10.99 -15.57 -4.09
CA GLY A 112 11.18 -16.64 -3.11
C GLY A 112 10.75 -18.04 -3.58
N GLY A 113 10.53 -18.23 -4.88
CA GLY A 113 10.20 -19.54 -5.45
C GLY A 113 8.69 -19.79 -5.60
N LYS A 114 8.32 -20.66 -6.55
CA LYS A 114 6.92 -21.07 -6.79
C LYS A 114 6.35 -21.99 -5.70
N ASN A 115 7.22 -22.66 -4.94
CA ASN A 115 6.83 -23.70 -3.99
C ASN A 115 6.49 -23.17 -2.59
N LEU A 116 6.70 -21.88 -2.32
CA LEU A 116 6.33 -21.28 -1.04
C LEU A 116 4.88 -20.78 -1.06
N PRO A 117 4.11 -20.98 0.02
CA PRO A 117 2.75 -20.44 0.11
C PRO A 117 2.74 -18.91 0.12
N PRO A 118 1.65 -18.25 -0.30
CA PRO A 118 1.48 -16.80 -0.14
C PRO A 118 1.78 -16.35 1.30
N GLY A 119 2.36 -15.17 1.46
CA GLY A 119 2.67 -14.62 2.78
C GLY A 119 3.65 -13.46 2.75
N ILE A 120 3.90 -12.89 3.92
CA ILE A 120 4.94 -11.89 4.13
C ILE A 120 6.27 -12.60 4.40
N ARG A 121 7.27 -12.32 3.58
CA ARG A 121 8.64 -12.77 3.76
C ARG A 121 9.38 -11.80 4.67
N SER A 122 10.33 -12.32 5.45
CA SER A 122 11.06 -11.55 6.45
C SER A 122 12.56 -11.70 6.26
N TYR A 123 13.27 -10.58 6.29
CA TYR A 123 14.72 -10.53 6.49
C TYR A 123 15.08 -10.19 7.96
N GLY A 124 14.07 -10.02 8.82
CA GLY A 124 14.24 -9.71 10.24
C GLY A 124 14.78 -8.30 10.49
N ALA A 125 15.34 -8.11 11.69
CA ALA A 125 16.04 -6.88 12.04
C ALA A 125 17.32 -6.72 11.21
N ARG A 126 17.59 -5.50 10.75
CA ARG A 126 18.72 -5.17 9.88
C ARG A 126 19.50 -3.97 10.43
N ASP A 127 20.71 -3.75 9.93
CA ASP A 127 21.53 -2.61 10.34
C ASP A 127 20.89 -1.31 9.83
N LYS A 128 20.31 -0.53 10.77
CA LYS A 128 19.58 0.71 10.47
C LYS A 128 20.43 1.80 9.80
N GLN A 129 21.75 1.73 9.93
CA GLN A 129 22.68 2.72 9.41
C GLN A 129 23.30 2.30 8.08
N ARG A 130 23.55 1.00 7.90
CA ARG A 130 24.32 0.47 6.77
C ARG A 130 23.48 -0.23 5.72
N ASP A 131 22.49 -1.02 6.13
CA ASP A 131 21.70 -1.80 5.19
C ASP A 131 20.75 -0.89 4.41
N ARG A 132 20.44 -1.30 3.18
CA ARG A 132 19.62 -0.51 2.26
C ARG A 132 18.48 -1.32 1.66
N PHE A 133 17.29 -0.76 1.74
CA PHE A 133 16.06 -1.37 1.24
C PHE A 133 15.11 -0.28 0.69
N ASP A 134 13.93 -0.70 0.23
CA ASP A 134 12.83 0.22 -0.06
C ASP A 134 12.09 0.56 1.26
N ALA A 135 10.90 1.14 1.19
CA ALA A 135 10.06 1.39 2.35
C ALA A 135 8.62 0.93 2.11
N PHE A 136 7.95 0.45 3.16
CA PHE A 136 6.48 0.41 3.18
C PHE A 136 5.98 1.57 4.01
N CYS A 137 5.30 2.50 3.35
CA CYS A 137 4.75 3.68 3.99
C CYS A 137 3.26 3.48 4.28
N PHE A 138 2.78 4.06 5.37
CA PHE A 138 1.39 4.07 5.78
C PHE A 138 0.87 5.52 5.84
N THR A 139 -0.24 5.76 5.17
CA THR A 139 -0.96 7.05 5.20
C THR A 139 -2.38 6.85 5.69
N SER A 140 -2.86 7.79 6.50
CA SER A 140 -4.26 7.89 6.92
C SER A 140 -5.08 8.71 5.91
N THR A 141 -6.35 8.94 6.22
CA THR A 141 -7.20 9.88 5.50
C THR A 141 -6.63 11.30 5.51
N ILE A 142 -6.81 12.01 4.40
CA ILE A 142 -6.32 13.39 4.20
C ILE A 142 -7.44 14.43 4.44
N LYS A 143 -7.06 15.61 4.97
CA LYS A 143 -7.96 16.76 5.15
C LYS A 143 -7.95 17.68 3.92
N GLY A 144 -8.36 17.15 2.77
CA GLY A 144 -8.28 17.85 1.49
C GLY A 144 -8.90 17.05 0.36
N SER A 145 -8.62 17.45 -0.87
CA SER A 145 -8.94 16.67 -2.07
C SER A 145 -7.73 16.56 -2.98
N VAL A 146 -7.59 15.40 -3.63
CA VAL A 146 -6.66 15.19 -4.74
C VAL A 146 -7.46 15.15 -6.03
N TYR A 147 -7.02 15.89 -7.04
CA TYR A 147 -7.65 15.92 -8.35
C TYR A 147 -6.60 15.96 -9.46
N PHE A 148 -6.99 15.52 -10.66
CA PHE A 148 -6.11 15.53 -11.82
C PHE A 148 -6.30 16.83 -12.62
N ARG A 149 -5.20 17.40 -13.10
CA ARG A 149 -5.19 18.60 -13.94
C ARG A 149 -4.37 18.35 -15.21
N ARG A 150 -4.93 18.77 -16.34
CA ARG A 150 -4.26 18.89 -17.63
C ARG A 150 -4.80 20.10 -18.40
N GLU A 151 -4.07 20.56 -19.39
CA GLU A 151 -4.51 21.58 -20.35
C GLU A 151 -4.69 20.93 -21.75
N SER A 152 -4.73 21.74 -22.82
CA SER A 152 -4.76 21.23 -24.20
C SER A 152 -3.51 20.43 -24.55
N ALA A 153 -2.37 20.79 -23.95
CA ALA A 153 -1.13 20.02 -23.98
C ALA A 153 -0.84 19.38 -22.62
N MET A 154 -0.09 18.28 -22.65
CA MET A 154 0.48 17.66 -21.45
C MET A 154 1.58 18.53 -20.84
N PHE A 155 1.90 18.30 -19.57
CA PHE A 155 2.89 19.05 -18.82
C PHE A 155 4.22 18.31 -18.69
N ASP A 156 5.30 19.08 -18.64
CA ASP A 156 6.52 18.70 -17.91
C ASP A 156 6.31 18.97 -16.40
N TYR A 157 7.26 18.57 -15.55
CA TYR A 157 7.07 18.69 -14.09
C TYR A 157 6.85 20.15 -13.63
N VAL A 158 7.56 21.10 -14.23
CA VAL A 158 7.48 22.53 -13.89
C VAL A 158 6.14 23.13 -14.33
N GLY A 159 5.68 22.78 -15.53
CA GLY A 159 4.36 23.16 -16.04
C GLY A 159 3.23 22.63 -15.16
N GLY A 160 3.30 21.35 -14.77
CA GLY A 160 2.32 20.73 -13.86
C GLY A 160 2.30 21.39 -12.49
N THR A 161 3.47 21.67 -11.93
CA THR A 161 3.61 22.41 -10.66
C THR A 161 2.96 23.79 -10.74
N SER A 162 3.20 24.50 -11.83
CA SER A 162 2.61 25.82 -12.06
C SER A 162 1.10 25.75 -12.23
N ALA A 163 0.58 24.70 -12.87
CA ALA A 163 -0.86 24.47 -13.00
C ALA A 163 -1.54 24.27 -11.64
N CYS A 164 -0.99 23.43 -10.75
CA CYS A 164 -1.55 23.29 -9.40
C CYS A 164 -1.53 24.61 -8.62
N ARG A 165 -0.44 25.39 -8.72
CA ARG A 165 -0.33 26.68 -8.04
C ARG A 165 -1.38 27.69 -8.50
N ARG A 166 -1.71 27.73 -9.80
CA ARG A 166 -2.77 28.60 -10.33
C ARG A 166 -4.14 28.28 -9.72
N ASP A 167 -4.39 27.02 -9.35
CA ASP A 167 -5.64 26.61 -8.68
C ASP A 167 -5.63 26.85 -7.16
N GLY A 168 -4.55 27.43 -6.61
CA GLY A 168 -4.32 27.55 -5.18
C GLY A 168 -4.07 26.20 -4.50
N ALA A 169 -3.46 25.26 -5.23
CA ALA A 169 -3.14 23.91 -4.78
C ALA A 169 -1.63 23.65 -4.85
N THR A 170 -1.18 22.54 -4.26
CA THR A 170 0.18 22.02 -4.41
C THR A 170 0.18 20.75 -5.25
N VAL A 171 1.31 20.35 -5.82
CA VAL A 171 1.41 19.01 -6.42
C VAL A 171 1.18 17.97 -5.32
N ALA A 172 0.34 16.98 -5.58
CA ALA A 172 -0.01 15.96 -4.61
C ALA A 172 1.20 15.07 -4.27
N LYS A 173 1.32 14.75 -2.98
CA LYS A 173 2.29 13.75 -2.50
C LYS A 173 1.78 12.34 -2.78
N VAL A 174 2.69 11.37 -2.77
CA VAL A 174 2.34 9.97 -3.02
C VAL A 174 1.32 9.45 -2.00
N GLY A 175 1.52 9.69 -0.70
CA GLY A 175 0.58 9.26 0.34
C GLY A 175 -0.81 9.87 0.14
N GLN A 176 -0.89 11.13 -0.28
CA GLN A 176 -2.17 11.79 -0.58
C GLN A 176 -2.92 11.11 -1.73
N VAL A 177 -2.22 10.70 -2.79
CA VAL A 177 -2.83 9.93 -3.89
C VAL A 177 -3.33 8.57 -3.41
N TYR A 178 -2.55 7.84 -2.61
CA TYR A 178 -2.99 6.57 -2.04
C TYR A 178 -4.19 6.72 -1.11
N SER A 179 -4.20 7.74 -0.26
CA SER A 179 -5.35 8.07 0.59
C SER A 179 -6.59 8.40 -0.27
N ALA A 180 -6.47 9.27 -1.27
CA ALA A 180 -7.60 9.65 -2.12
C ALA A 180 -8.12 8.46 -2.95
N TRP A 181 -7.23 7.61 -3.45
CA TRP A 181 -7.59 6.35 -4.12
C TRP A 181 -8.39 5.45 -3.18
N ARG A 182 -7.91 5.26 -1.95
CA ARG A 182 -8.50 4.32 -0.99
C ARG A 182 -9.82 4.82 -0.40
N PHE A 183 -9.89 6.09 -0.04
CA PHE A 183 -10.95 6.62 0.82
C PHE A 183 -11.88 7.62 0.12
N SER A 184 -11.48 8.13 -1.04
CA SER A 184 -12.28 9.11 -1.82
C SER A 184 -12.63 8.61 -3.21
N GLY A 185 -12.26 7.37 -3.56
CA GLY A 185 -12.60 6.76 -4.85
C GLY A 185 -11.87 7.37 -6.05
N LEU A 186 -10.69 7.97 -5.85
CA LEU A 186 -9.93 8.59 -6.94
C LEU A 186 -9.54 7.54 -7.99
N ASN A 187 -10.23 7.58 -9.14
CA ASN A 187 -10.12 6.61 -10.23
C ASN A 187 -9.87 7.34 -11.56
N HIS A 188 -8.61 7.49 -11.95
CA HIS A 188 -8.24 8.27 -13.12
C HIS A 188 -7.12 7.60 -13.93
N CYS A 189 -7.40 7.31 -15.20
CA CYS A 189 -6.54 6.51 -16.07
C CYS A 189 -5.54 7.33 -16.90
N GLU A 190 -4.97 8.37 -16.30
CA GLU A 190 -3.98 9.19 -16.98
C GLU A 190 -2.80 9.38 -16.04
N PRO A 191 -1.56 9.06 -16.47
CA PRO A 191 -0.39 9.29 -15.64
C PRO A 191 -0.19 10.78 -15.38
N GLY A 192 0.10 11.13 -14.14
CA GLY A 192 0.34 12.50 -13.72
C GLY A 192 1.55 12.63 -12.80
N TRP A 193 2.23 13.77 -12.89
CA TRP A 193 3.31 14.16 -11.99
C TRP A 193 2.85 14.26 -10.54
N LEU A 194 3.67 13.75 -9.63
CA LEU A 194 3.55 13.87 -8.18
C LEU A 194 4.72 14.66 -7.58
N ALA A 195 4.59 15.11 -6.33
CA ALA A 195 5.54 16.01 -5.69
C ALA A 195 6.97 15.47 -5.63
N ASP A 196 7.15 14.14 -5.52
CA ASP A 196 8.45 13.46 -5.52
C ASP A 196 9.12 13.37 -6.92
N GLY A 197 8.46 13.88 -7.95
CA GLY A 197 8.91 13.77 -9.34
C GLY A 197 8.61 12.41 -9.96
N SER A 198 7.88 11.52 -9.26
CA SER A 198 7.36 10.30 -9.87
C SER A 198 6.11 10.60 -10.70
N VAL A 199 5.80 9.68 -11.61
CA VAL A 199 4.57 9.71 -12.41
C VAL A 199 3.72 8.51 -12.04
N ARG A 200 2.48 8.76 -11.63
CA ARG A 200 1.56 7.70 -11.15
C ARG A 200 0.14 7.93 -11.64
N TYR A 201 -0.71 6.92 -11.51
CA TYR A 201 -2.16 7.04 -11.74
C TYR A 201 -2.96 6.02 -10.90
N PRO A 202 -4.06 6.43 -10.24
CA PRO A 202 -4.85 5.58 -9.34
C PRO A 202 -6.05 4.95 -10.05
N ILE A 203 -6.27 3.64 -9.82
CA ILE A 203 -7.36 2.87 -10.41
C ILE A 203 -8.16 2.15 -9.33
N VAL A 204 -9.42 2.53 -9.16
CA VAL A 204 -10.36 1.85 -8.26
C VAL A 204 -11.11 0.74 -9.00
N SER A 205 -11.50 0.99 -10.25
CA SER A 205 -12.23 0.04 -11.10
C SER A 205 -11.37 -0.34 -12.31
N PRO A 206 -10.70 -1.53 -12.27
CA PRO A 206 -9.84 -2.01 -13.35
C PRO A 206 -10.62 -2.19 -14.65
N ARG A 207 -9.97 -1.93 -15.80
CA ARG A 207 -10.58 -2.06 -17.13
C ARG A 207 -9.51 -2.36 -18.18
N SER A 208 -9.89 -2.99 -19.29
CA SER A 208 -8.96 -3.57 -20.28
C SER A 208 -7.89 -2.62 -20.83
N ARG A 209 -8.18 -1.32 -20.91
CA ARG A 209 -7.24 -0.28 -21.40
C ARG A 209 -6.58 0.52 -20.28
N CYS A 210 -6.73 0.10 -19.02
CA CYS A 210 -6.32 0.91 -17.88
C CYS A 210 -5.85 0.11 -16.65
N GLY A 211 -4.57 0.21 -16.33
CA GLY A 211 -4.05 -0.19 -15.01
C GLY A 211 -3.99 -1.69 -14.74
N GLY A 212 -4.24 -2.52 -15.75
CA GLY A 212 -4.20 -3.97 -15.65
C GLY A 212 -5.44 -4.57 -14.96
N PRO A 213 -5.34 -5.80 -14.44
CA PRO A 213 -6.50 -6.54 -13.93
C PRO A 213 -6.90 -6.17 -12.50
N GLN A 214 -6.03 -5.49 -11.74
CA GLN A 214 -6.25 -5.24 -10.31
C GLN A 214 -6.38 -3.73 -10.01
N PRO A 215 -7.08 -3.34 -8.93
CA PRO A 215 -7.05 -1.97 -8.43
C PRO A 215 -5.65 -1.57 -7.92
N GLY A 216 -5.41 -0.28 -7.76
CA GLY A 216 -4.20 0.26 -7.14
C GLY A 216 -3.70 1.55 -7.77
N VAL A 217 -2.69 2.14 -7.15
CA VAL A 217 -1.91 3.24 -7.72
C VAL A 217 -0.76 2.65 -8.53
N ARG A 218 -0.75 2.90 -9.84
CA ARG A 218 0.29 2.45 -10.76
C ARG A 218 1.38 3.50 -10.87
N SER A 219 2.63 3.05 -11.00
CA SER A 219 3.81 3.92 -11.10
C SER A 219 4.49 3.69 -12.45
N LEU A 220 4.83 4.78 -13.13
CA LEU A 220 5.71 4.80 -14.30
C LEU A 220 7.16 5.15 -13.92
N GLY A 221 7.47 5.18 -12.63
CA GLY A 221 8.79 5.53 -12.11
C GLY A 221 9.05 7.04 -12.13
N PHE A 222 10.31 7.40 -12.37
CA PHE A 222 10.81 8.77 -12.30
C PHE A 222 11.38 9.20 -13.66
N PRO A 223 10.52 9.58 -14.63
CA PRO A 223 10.97 10.08 -15.92
C PRO A 223 11.72 11.41 -15.77
N ARG A 224 12.45 11.83 -16.81
CA ARG A 224 13.12 13.14 -16.84
C ARG A 224 12.10 14.24 -16.60
N LEU A 225 12.39 15.17 -15.69
CA LEU A 225 11.45 16.24 -15.30
C LEU A 225 11.05 17.16 -16.46
N SER A 226 11.85 17.23 -17.52
CA SER A 226 11.56 17.97 -18.75
C SER A 226 10.62 17.23 -19.72
N HIS A 227 10.23 15.99 -19.42
CA HIS A 227 9.40 15.18 -20.30
C HIS A 227 7.96 15.68 -20.29
N ARG A 228 7.48 16.20 -21.43
CA ARG A 228 6.16 16.82 -21.55
C ARG A 228 5.10 15.83 -22.05
N ALA A 229 4.75 14.86 -21.21
CA ALA A 229 3.88 13.74 -21.61
C ALA A 229 2.78 13.39 -20.59
N TYR A 230 2.71 14.10 -19.47
CA TYR A 230 1.84 13.72 -18.35
C TYR A 230 0.98 14.89 -17.87
N GLY A 231 -0.16 14.60 -17.25
CA GLY A 231 -0.87 15.60 -16.46
C GLY A 231 -0.18 15.82 -15.10
N VAL A 232 -0.92 16.35 -14.14
CA VAL A 232 -0.44 16.52 -12.76
C VAL A 232 -1.58 16.20 -11.79
N TYR A 233 -1.27 15.54 -10.69
CA TYR A 233 -2.20 15.44 -9.57
C TYR A 233 -1.94 16.59 -8.61
N CYS A 234 -2.97 17.36 -8.31
CA CYS A 234 -2.93 18.47 -7.38
C CYS A 234 -3.64 18.09 -6.08
N TYR A 235 -3.15 18.60 -4.96
CA TYR A 235 -3.76 18.50 -3.65
C TYR A 235 -4.17 19.88 -3.16
N LYS A 236 -5.44 20.02 -2.76
CA LYS A 236 -5.98 21.23 -2.17
C LYS A 236 -6.47 20.92 -0.74
N PRO A 237 -5.88 21.55 0.30
CA PRO A 237 -6.39 21.46 1.66
C PRO A 237 -7.84 21.97 1.74
N ARG A 238 -8.62 21.43 2.69
CA ARG A 238 -9.93 21.97 3.05
C ARG A 238 -9.79 23.11 4.05
#